data_AF-A0A956KIT8-F1
#
_entry.id   AF-A0A956KIT8-F1
#
_cell.length_a   1.000
_cell.length_b   1.000
_cell.length_c   1.000
_cell.angle_alpha   90.00
_cell.angle_beta   90.00
_cell.angle_gamma   90.00
#
_symmetry.space_group_name_H-M   'P 1'
#
loop_
_entity.id
_entity.type
_entity.pdbx_description
1 polymer ?
#
loop_
_entity_poly.entity_id
_entity_poly.type
_entity_poly.pdbx_seq_one_letter_code
_entity_poly.pdbx_strand_id
1 'polypeptide(L)'
;MPRFVNFIQPQKPDRGAAQRFFECLRRRADDIDLIRFTYVGSAVKGTGLRRYRTRDSVVPGQDVDIALTVGDLPVAKIASTHASLQAHARACIEEDSSLRPDDFSLDRLSLKLAPVLDITGLGQFYIGQDRTLEPVQLSLQTQEIKKRTTQSQTQNPRVPFNDLIRVLKWWRHIRPPDGCPPPSSYRIEAMAARAYDARGVGQDWFETLADWCDWLSLQELEPALSSWLAGGAATFTRAARLVQDDDCDALVELLERDALGSALRAKWTA
;
A
#
# COMPACT_ATOMS: atom_id res chain seq x y z
N MET A 1 -9.22 -2.24 -18.05
CA MET A 1 -8.32 -2.04 -16.90
C MET A 1 -8.44 -0.69 -16.17
N PRO A 2 -8.45 0.50 -16.83
CA PRO A 2 -8.48 1.79 -16.12
C PRO A 2 -9.64 1.94 -15.13
N ARG A 3 -10.84 1.43 -15.49
CA ARG A 3 -12.01 1.39 -14.59
C ARG A 3 -11.74 0.58 -13.30
N PHE A 4 -11.04 -0.55 -13.41
CA PHE A 4 -10.69 -1.40 -12.28
C PHE A 4 -9.64 -0.74 -11.37
N VAL A 5 -8.58 -0.17 -11.97
CA VAL A 5 -7.55 0.57 -11.22
C VAL A 5 -8.16 1.74 -10.46
N ASN A 6 -9.03 2.52 -11.11
CA ASN A 6 -9.78 3.60 -10.46
C ASN A 6 -10.68 3.08 -9.32
N PHE A 7 -11.23 1.87 -9.46
CA PHE A 7 -12.04 1.25 -8.41
C PHE A 7 -11.21 0.86 -7.18
N ILE A 8 -10.02 0.27 -7.37
CA ILE A 8 -9.13 -0.13 -6.28
C ILE A 8 -8.27 1.03 -5.74
N GLN A 9 -8.33 2.20 -6.36
CA GLN A 9 -7.64 3.39 -5.88
C GLN A 9 -8.42 3.99 -4.68
N PRO A 10 -7.74 4.27 -3.55
CA PRO A 10 -8.38 4.91 -2.41
C PRO A 10 -8.66 6.38 -2.68
N GLN A 11 -9.65 6.93 -1.98
CA GLN A 11 -9.85 8.38 -1.90
C GLN A 11 -8.60 9.08 -1.32
N LYS A 12 -8.43 10.34 -1.72
CA LYS A 12 -7.32 11.15 -1.21
C LYS A 12 -7.41 11.29 0.32
N PRO A 13 -6.27 11.30 1.04
CA PRO A 13 -6.28 11.50 2.48
C PRO A 13 -7.01 12.79 2.90
N ASP A 14 -7.89 12.72 3.89
CA ASP A 14 -8.43 13.91 4.54
C ASP A 14 -7.31 14.59 5.35
N ARG A 15 -6.81 15.70 4.82
CA ARG A 15 -5.77 16.49 5.46
C ARG A 15 -6.23 17.12 6.77
N GLY A 16 -7.51 17.44 6.90
CA GLY A 16 -8.09 17.97 8.11
C GLY A 16 -8.07 16.95 9.25
N ALA A 17 -8.39 15.69 8.96
CA ALA A 17 -8.36 14.61 9.96
C ALA A 17 -6.95 14.40 10.55
N ALA A 18 -5.92 14.35 9.71
CA ALA A 18 -4.54 14.20 10.18
C ALA A 18 -4.07 15.42 10.99
N GLN A 19 -4.46 16.62 10.58
CA GLN A 19 -4.15 17.86 11.31
C GLN A 19 -4.80 17.86 12.70
N ARG A 20 -6.09 17.52 12.80
CA ARG A 20 -6.80 17.40 14.08
C ARG A 20 -6.16 16.35 14.99
N PHE A 21 -5.79 15.19 14.41
CA PHE A 21 -5.08 14.15 15.15
C PHE A 21 -3.74 14.66 15.69
N PHE A 22 -2.94 15.33 14.86
CA PHE A 22 -1.65 15.88 15.28
C PHE A 22 -1.80 16.95 16.37
N GLU A 23 -2.79 17.84 16.26
CA GLU A 23 -3.09 18.84 17.28
C GLU A 23 -3.57 18.22 18.60
N CYS A 24 -4.37 17.16 18.52
CA CYS A 24 -4.71 16.36 19.70
C CYS A 24 -3.46 15.73 20.33
N LEU A 25 -2.61 15.10 19.51
CA LEU A 25 -1.40 14.44 20.00
C LEU A 25 -0.45 15.44 20.66
N ARG A 26 -0.24 16.61 20.04
CA ARG A 26 0.61 17.69 20.58
C ARG A 26 0.10 18.25 21.90
N ARG A 27 -1.23 18.31 22.11
CA ARG A 27 -1.82 18.72 23.39
C ARG A 27 -1.65 17.67 24.49
N ARG A 28 -1.65 16.38 24.13
CA ARG A 28 -1.61 15.27 25.09
C ARG A 28 -0.19 14.82 25.45
N ALA A 29 0.75 14.99 24.52
CA ALA A 29 2.16 14.70 24.68
C ALA A 29 2.94 16.01 24.83
N ASP A 30 2.53 16.86 25.77
CA ASP A 30 3.13 18.17 26.04
C ASP A 30 4.56 18.07 26.61
N ASP A 31 4.91 16.89 27.12
CA ASP A 31 6.25 16.51 27.57
C ASP A 31 7.20 16.11 26.43
N ILE A 32 6.68 15.97 25.20
CA ILE A 32 7.45 15.59 24.01
C ILE A 32 7.46 16.77 23.04
N ASP A 33 8.67 17.20 22.63
CA ASP A 33 8.84 18.27 21.64
C ASP A 33 8.43 17.81 20.22
N LEU A 34 7.12 17.77 19.97
CA LEU A 34 6.53 17.43 18.69
C LEU A 34 6.53 18.64 17.76
N ILE A 35 7.41 18.59 16.75
CA ILE A 35 7.63 19.69 15.83
C ILE A 35 6.57 19.68 14.71
N ARG A 36 6.43 18.53 14.02
CA ARG A 36 5.53 18.37 12.87
C ARG A 36 5.22 16.91 12.60
N PHE A 37 4.29 16.65 11.68
CA PHE A 37 4.10 15.33 11.09
C PHE A 37 4.34 15.39 9.58
N THR A 38 4.72 14.25 9.01
CA THR A 38 4.84 14.06 7.56
C THR A 38 4.08 12.82 7.16
N TYR A 39 3.30 12.89 6.09
CA TYR A 39 2.69 11.70 5.52
C TYR A 39 3.76 10.79 4.92
N VAL A 40 3.60 9.49 5.13
CA VAL A 40 4.51 8.49 4.60
C VAL A 40 3.73 7.29 4.04
N GLY A 41 4.44 6.25 3.63
CA GLY A 41 3.82 5.00 3.21
C GLY A 41 3.05 5.10 1.90
N SER A 42 2.09 4.20 1.73
CA SER A 42 1.41 3.94 0.46
C SER A 42 0.53 5.11 -0.01
N ALA A 43 0.06 5.94 0.93
CA ALA A 43 -0.71 7.15 0.66
C ALA A 43 0.08 8.17 -0.18
N VAL A 44 1.31 8.46 0.22
CA VAL A 44 2.17 9.46 -0.44
C VAL A 44 2.82 8.91 -1.70
N LYS A 45 3.14 7.63 -1.69
CA LYS A 45 3.65 6.89 -2.86
C LYS A 45 2.58 6.74 -3.95
N GLY A 46 1.31 6.91 -3.59
CA GLY A 46 0.19 6.64 -4.49
C GLY A 46 0.13 5.17 -4.88
N THR A 47 0.33 4.28 -3.91
CA THR A 47 0.30 2.81 -4.07
C THR A 47 -0.68 2.14 -3.12
N GLY A 48 -1.49 2.93 -2.39
CA GLY A 48 -2.51 2.42 -1.47
C GLY A 48 -3.69 1.80 -2.18
N LEU A 49 -4.48 1.01 -1.45
CA LEU A 49 -5.69 0.35 -1.93
C LEU A 49 -6.94 0.98 -1.32
N ARG A 50 -8.04 0.96 -2.05
CA ARG A 50 -9.37 1.25 -1.51
C ARG A 50 -9.80 0.16 -0.53
N ARG A 51 -10.51 0.53 0.54
CA ARG A 51 -11.16 -0.44 1.43
C ARG A 51 -12.42 -1.00 0.77
N TYR A 52 -12.55 -2.32 0.73
CA TYR A 52 -13.80 -2.98 0.34
C TYR A 52 -13.82 -4.44 0.80
N ARG A 53 -15.02 -5.02 0.88
CA ARG A 53 -15.25 -6.42 1.25
C ARG A 53 -15.95 -7.15 0.12
N THR A 54 -15.56 -8.39 -0.14
CA THR A 54 -16.23 -9.32 -1.05
C THR A 54 -16.82 -10.47 -0.22
N ARG A 55 -17.39 -11.49 -0.88
CA ARG A 55 -17.89 -12.67 -0.20
C ARG A 55 -16.77 -13.44 0.53
N ASP A 56 -15.60 -13.53 -0.11
CA ASP A 56 -14.54 -14.45 0.30
C ASP A 56 -13.26 -13.73 0.75
N SER A 57 -13.17 -12.41 0.59
CA SER A 57 -11.99 -11.64 1.01
C SER A 57 -12.32 -10.25 1.55
N VAL A 58 -11.40 -9.71 2.35
CA VAL A 58 -11.47 -8.36 2.90
C VAL A 58 -10.21 -7.62 2.48
N VAL A 59 -10.39 -6.53 1.71
CA VAL A 59 -9.31 -5.58 1.44
C VAL A 59 -9.39 -4.47 2.50
N PRO A 60 -8.42 -4.39 3.42
CA PRO A 60 -8.46 -3.45 4.53
C PRO A 60 -8.33 -2.00 4.06
N GLY A 61 -7.94 -1.76 2.82
CA GLY A 61 -7.75 -0.43 2.28
C GLY A 61 -6.47 0.24 2.75
N GLN A 62 -6.40 1.56 2.52
CA GLN A 62 -5.22 2.37 2.78
C GLN A 62 -5.31 2.95 4.19
N ASP A 63 -4.29 2.67 4.98
CA ASP A 63 -4.01 3.43 6.19
C ASP A 63 -3.20 4.69 5.83
N VAL A 64 -3.46 5.77 6.56
CA VAL A 64 -2.65 6.98 6.48
C VAL A 64 -1.53 6.84 7.49
N ASP A 65 -0.35 6.52 6.98
CA ASP A 65 0.87 6.47 7.76
C ASP A 65 1.41 7.89 7.98
N ILE A 66 1.66 8.25 9.22
CA ILE A 66 2.32 9.51 9.60
C ILE A 66 3.61 9.23 10.35
N ALA A 67 4.69 9.88 9.91
CA ALA A 67 5.93 9.99 10.66
C ALA A 67 5.90 11.27 11.49
N LEU A 68 6.29 11.17 12.76
CA LEU A 68 6.37 12.31 13.66
C LEU A 68 7.80 12.83 13.70
N THR A 69 7.95 14.14 13.50
CA THR A 69 9.21 14.83 13.76
C THR A 69 9.23 15.28 15.20
N VAL A 70 10.22 14.80 15.94
CA VAL A 70 10.52 15.24 17.30
C VAL A 70 11.78 16.10 17.30
N GLY A 71 11.86 17.02 18.26
CA GLY A 71 13.06 17.80 18.52
C GLY A 71 14.20 16.95 19.07
N ASP A 72 15.02 17.56 19.91
CA ASP A 72 16.17 16.87 20.47
C ASP A 72 15.73 15.75 21.43
N LEU A 73 16.02 14.51 21.05
CA LEU A 73 15.67 13.34 21.83
C LEU A 73 16.91 12.46 22.08
N PRO A 74 17.30 12.22 23.34
CA PRO A 74 18.37 11.28 23.65
C PRO A 74 18.05 9.88 23.13
N VAL A 75 19.03 9.20 22.53
CA VAL A 75 18.86 7.84 21.97
C VAL A 75 18.24 6.87 22.98
N ALA A 76 18.66 6.94 24.24
CA ALA A 76 18.14 6.10 25.32
C ALA A 76 16.63 6.28 25.62
N LYS A 77 16.04 7.41 25.21
CA LYS A 77 14.61 7.73 25.40
C LYS A 77 13.75 7.40 24.19
N ILE A 78 14.33 7.10 23.02
CA ILE A 78 13.58 6.89 21.78
C ILE A 78 12.45 5.85 21.95
N ALA A 79 12.78 4.68 22.52
CA ALA A 79 11.80 3.61 22.70
C ALA A 79 10.68 3.98 23.69
N SER A 80 11.00 4.62 24.81
CA SER A 80 10.00 5.06 25.79
C SER A 80 9.12 6.18 25.25
N THR A 81 9.69 7.12 24.50
CA THR A 81 8.96 8.20 23.84
C THR A 81 8.01 7.64 22.79
N HIS A 82 8.45 6.66 22.00
CA HIS A 82 7.58 5.98 21.04
C HIS A 82 6.40 5.28 21.72
N ALA A 83 6.63 4.57 22.83
CA ALA A 83 5.55 3.94 23.60
C ALA A 83 4.55 4.97 24.16
N SER A 84 5.05 6.10 24.67
CA SER A 84 4.20 7.20 25.14
C SER A 84 3.35 7.79 24.01
N LEU A 85 3.97 8.09 22.86
CA LEU A 85 3.27 8.59 21.67
C LEU A 85 2.20 7.61 21.19
N GLN A 86 2.45 6.31 21.22
CA GLN A 86 1.45 5.30 20.89
C GLN A 86 0.25 5.34 21.86
N ALA A 87 0.49 5.50 23.15
CA ALA A 87 -0.58 5.60 24.15
C ALA A 87 -1.43 6.88 23.92
N HIS A 88 -0.78 8.03 23.73
CA HIS A 88 -1.48 9.29 23.45
C HIS A 88 -2.24 9.26 22.10
N ALA A 89 -1.65 8.64 21.07
CA ALA A 89 -2.29 8.44 19.77
C ALA A 89 -3.57 7.63 19.89
N ARG A 90 -3.56 6.53 20.66
CA ARG A 90 -4.77 5.73 20.92
C ARG A 90 -5.87 6.57 21.57
N ALA A 91 -5.53 7.35 22.59
CA ALA A 91 -6.48 8.24 23.24
C ALA A 91 -7.09 9.28 22.29
N CYS A 92 -6.30 9.85 21.37
CA CYS A 92 -6.83 10.77 20.34
C CYS A 92 -7.80 10.08 19.37
N ILE A 93 -7.52 8.84 18.96
CA ILE A 93 -8.41 8.06 18.08
C ILE A 93 -9.69 7.67 18.81
N GLU A 94 -9.61 7.37 20.11
CA GLU A 94 -10.77 7.10 20.95
C GLU A 94 -11.65 8.35 21.13
N GLU A 95 -11.07 9.54 21.21
CA GLU A 95 -11.81 10.81 21.34
C GLU A 95 -12.52 11.21 20.04
N ASP A 96 -11.86 11.07 18.88
CA ASP A 96 -12.44 11.38 17.57
C ASP A 96 -12.90 10.11 16.85
N SER A 97 -14.18 9.76 16.99
CA SER A 97 -14.79 8.59 16.34
C SER A 97 -14.73 8.65 14.81
N SER A 98 -14.48 9.82 14.19
CA SER A 98 -14.26 9.92 12.75
C SER A 98 -12.93 9.28 12.31
N LEU A 99 -11.99 9.10 13.24
CA LEU A 99 -10.69 8.45 13.02
C LEU A 99 -10.74 6.92 13.18
N ARG A 100 -11.88 6.35 13.59
CA ARG A 100 -12.11 4.92 13.77
C ARG A 100 -12.90 4.35 12.57
N PRO A 101 -12.28 3.65 11.62
CA PRO A 101 -13.00 3.08 10.49
C PRO A 101 -13.38 1.64 10.78
N ASP A 102 -14.54 1.43 11.40
CA ASP A 102 -15.14 0.10 11.58
C ASP A 102 -16.04 -0.31 10.41
N ASP A 103 -16.35 0.63 9.51
CA ASP A 103 -17.29 0.44 8.40
C ASP A 103 -16.58 0.22 7.06
N PHE A 104 -16.66 -1.01 6.54
CA PHE A 104 -16.12 -1.40 5.24
C PHE A 104 -16.92 -0.87 4.04
N SER A 105 -18.12 -0.30 4.27
CA SER A 105 -18.94 0.34 3.24
C SER A 105 -18.49 1.77 2.92
N LEU A 106 -17.71 2.38 3.81
CA LEU A 106 -17.20 3.73 3.68
C LEU A 106 -15.69 3.69 3.41
N ASP A 107 -15.24 4.44 2.41
CA ASP A 107 -13.81 4.64 2.16
C ASP A 107 -13.25 5.65 3.17
N ARG A 108 -13.27 5.27 4.46
CA ARG A 108 -12.77 6.06 5.58
C ARG A 108 -11.33 5.66 5.87
N LEU A 109 -10.50 6.68 6.04
CA LEU A 109 -9.09 6.53 6.33
C LEU A 109 -8.89 6.21 7.80
N SER A 110 -8.12 5.18 8.10
CA SER A 110 -7.55 4.97 9.44
C SER A 110 -6.22 5.69 9.50
N LEU A 111 -6.05 6.56 10.49
CA LEU A 111 -4.72 7.05 10.82
C LEU A 111 -3.97 5.94 11.57
N LYS A 112 -2.81 5.56 11.04
CA LYS A 112 -1.87 4.71 11.75
C LYS A 112 -0.64 5.54 12.09
N LEU A 113 -0.32 5.55 13.38
CA LEU A 113 0.99 6.02 13.78
C LEU A 113 2.01 5.04 13.21
N ALA A 114 2.80 5.50 12.23
CA ALA A 114 3.90 4.69 11.76
C ALA A 114 4.93 4.59 12.89
N PRO A 115 5.61 3.44 13.06
CA PRO A 115 6.67 3.29 14.05
C PRO A 115 7.94 4.08 13.69
N VAL A 116 7.83 5.10 12.84
CA VAL A 116 8.96 5.91 12.39
C VAL A 116 8.99 7.23 13.12
N LEU A 117 10.07 7.47 13.85
CA LEU A 117 10.39 8.77 14.42
C LEU A 117 11.45 9.47 13.57
N ASP A 118 11.20 10.72 13.22
CA ASP A 118 12.17 11.61 12.59
C ASP A 118 12.74 12.53 13.67
N ILE A 119 13.98 12.28 14.08
CA ILE A 119 14.62 13.00 15.17
C ILE A 119 15.55 14.04 14.59
N THR A 120 15.35 15.30 14.98
CA THR A 120 16.17 16.41 14.51
C THR A 120 17.65 16.14 14.80
N GLY A 121 18.50 16.23 13.77
CA GLY A 121 19.94 15.97 13.89
C GLY A 121 20.38 14.50 13.89
N LEU A 122 19.47 13.53 14.12
CA LEU A 122 19.78 12.10 14.13
C LEU A 122 19.21 11.34 12.93
N GLY A 123 18.11 11.81 12.34
CA GLY A 123 17.47 11.20 11.17
C GLY A 123 16.24 10.35 11.50
N GLN A 124 15.82 9.52 10.54
CA GLN A 124 14.57 8.75 10.60
C GLN A 124 14.83 7.30 11.01
N PHE A 125 14.07 6.80 11.99
CA PHE A 125 14.23 5.45 12.53
C PHE A 125 12.91 4.72 12.65
N TYR A 126 12.83 3.51 12.11
CA TYR A 126 11.81 2.53 12.45
C TYR A 126 12.11 1.94 13.83
N ILE A 127 11.08 1.81 14.66
CA ILE A 127 11.20 1.29 16.03
C ILE A 127 10.48 -0.06 16.11
N GLY A 128 11.26 -1.13 16.23
CA GLY A 128 10.77 -2.48 16.40
C GLY A 128 10.01 -2.68 17.72
N GLN A 129 9.17 -3.72 17.78
CA GLN A 129 8.46 -4.08 19.02
C GLN A 129 9.42 -4.49 20.16
N ASP A 130 10.59 -5.01 19.80
CA ASP A 130 11.72 -5.33 20.68
C ASP A 130 12.61 -4.12 21.01
N ARG A 131 12.18 -2.91 20.63
CA ARG A 131 12.90 -1.63 20.80
C ARG A 131 14.17 -1.50 19.95
N THR A 132 14.33 -2.32 18.92
CA THR A 132 15.37 -2.11 17.90
C THR A 132 15.13 -0.81 17.14
N LEU A 133 16.22 -0.13 16.79
CA LEU A 133 16.20 1.10 16.00
C LEU A 133 16.83 0.81 14.64
N GLU A 134 16.03 0.88 13.60
CA GLU A 134 16.49 0.66 12.23
C GLU A 134 16.43 1.99 11.46
N PRO A 135 17.54 2.50 10.92
CA PRO A 135 17.51 3.71 10.11
C PRO A 135 16.67 3.49 8.86
N VAL A 136 15.78 4.44 8.54
CA VAL A 136 14.93 4.39 7.36
C VAL A 136 15.05 5.67 6.55
N GLN A 137 14.88 5.57 5.23
CA GLN A 137 14.88 6.72 4.32
C GLN A 137 13.55 6.81 3.58
N LEU A 138 12.51 7.26 4.29
CA LEU A 138 11.14 7.27 3.78
C LEU A 138 10.98 8.21 2.57
N SER A 139 11.71 9.33 2.59
CA SER A 139 11.75 10.28 1.48
C SER A 139 12.33 9.66 0.21
N LEU A 140 13.47 8.95 0.32
CA LEU A 140 14.11 8.29 -0.80
C LEU A 140 13.20 7.22 -1.40
N GLN A 141 12.62 6.35 -0.58
CA GLN A 141 11.68 5.33 -1.08
C GLN A 141 10.50 5.96 -1.83
N THR A 142 9.98 7.08 -1.32
CA THR A 142 8.88 7.80 -1.95
C THR A 142 9.31 8.40 -3.29
N GLN A 143 10.50 9.00 -3.34
CA GLN A 143 11.07 9.56 -4.57
C GLN A 143 11.29 8.50 -5.63
N GLU A 144 11.82 7.33 -5.24
CA GLU A 144 12.11 6.22 -6.16
C GLU A 144 10.84 5.64 -6.81
N ILE A 145 9.75 5.49 -6.03
CA ILE A 145 8.45 5.06 -6.58
C ILE A 145 7.89 6.13 -7.52
N LYS A 146 7.92 7.40 -7.11
CA LYS A 146 7.43 8.51 -7.95
C LYS A 146 8.22 8.65 -9.25
N LYS A 147 9.54 8.52 -9.18
CA LYS A 147 10.43 8.53 -10.35
C LYS A 147 10.06 7.44 -11.35
N ARG A 148 9.95 6.18 -10.90
CA ARG A 148 9.51 5.06 -11.76
C ARG A 148 8.12 5.28 -12.33
N THR A 149 7.21 5.87 -11.54
CA THR A 149 5.86 6.23 -12.01
C THR A 149 5.90 7.25 -13.13
N THR A 150 6.66 8.33 -12.99
CA THR A 150 6.81 9.34 -14.04
C THR A 150 7.49 8.75 -15.28
N GLN A 151 8.52 7.92 -15.10
CA GLN A 151 9.21 7.24 -16.21
C GLN A 151 8.27 6.29 -16.95
N SER A 152 7.54 5.43 -16.25
CA SER A 152 6.61 4.50 -16.90
C SER A 152 5.47 5.22 -17.58
N GLN A 153 4.95 6.31 -17.01
CA GLN A 153 3.92 7.15 -17.66
C GLN A 153 4.43 7.81 -18.93
N THR A 154 5.72 8.16 -18.98
CA THR A 154 6.37 8.71 -20.17
C THR A 154 6.55 7.64 -21.25
N GLN A 155 6.93 6.43 -20.84
CA GLN A 155 7.11 5.28 -21.74
C GLN A 155 5.76 4.75 -22.28
N ASN A 156 4.79 4.55 -21.39
CA ASN A 156 3.43 4.11 -21.71
C ASN A 156 2.44 4.73 -20.70
N PRO A 157 1.72 5.80 -21.07
CA PRO A 157 0.81 6.50 -20.15
C PRO A 157 -0.39 5.64 -19.72
N ARG A 158 -0.64 4.53 -20.43
CA ARG A 158 -1.71 3.60 -20.06
C ARG A 158 -1.32 2.72 -18.89
N VAL A 159 -0.03 2.55 -18.59
CA VAL A 159 0.45 1.59 -17.58
C VAL A 159 1.37 2.26 -16.54
N PRO A 160 0.81 3.12 -15.65
CA PRO A 160 1.59 3.73 -14.59
C PRO A 160 2.13 2.70 -13.58
N PHE A 161 3.39 2.85 -13.18
CA PHE A 161 4.10 1.92 -12.30
C PHE A 161 3.42 1.76 -10.93
N ASN A 162 3.00 2.86 -10.33
CA ASN A 162 2.30 2.85 -9.05
C ASN A 162 0.95 2.14 -9.10
N ASP A 163 0.30 2.12 -10.26
CA ASP A 163 -0.95 1.42 -10.42
C ASP A 163 -0.72 -0.09 -10.58
N LEU A 164 0.35 -0.52 -11.28
CA LEU A 164 0.76 -1.93 -11.31
C LEU A 164 1.04 -2.46 -9.89
N ILE A 165 1.70 -1.65 -9.04
CA ILE A 165 1.89 -1.96 -7.62
C ILE A 165 0.53 -2.16 -6.93
N ARG A 166 -0.47 -1.32 -7.20
CA ARG A 166 -1.81 -1.50 -6.61
C ARG A 166 -2.42 -2.82 -7.05
N VAL A 167 -2.31 -3.19 -8.32
CA VAL A 167 -2.85 -4.46 -8.80
C VAL A 167 -2.15 -5.65 -8.11
N LEU A 168 -0.83 -5.62 -7.92
CA LEU A 168 -0.13 -6.68 -7.18
C LEU A 168 -0.53 -6.74 -5.70
N LYS A 169 -0.69 -5.58 -5.04
CA LYS A 169 -1.18 -5.52 -3.65
C LYS A 169 -2.59 -6.06 -3.53
N TRP A 170 -3.45 -5.71 -4.49
CA TRP A 170 -4.80 -6.24 -4.59
C TRP A 170 -4.78 -7.75 -4.74
N TRP A 171 -3.99 -8.26 -5.69
CA TRP A 171 -3.81 -9.69 -5.98
C TRP A 171 -3.46 -10.49 -4.71
N ARG A 172 -2.51 -9.98 -3.91
CA ARG A 172 -2.15 -10.61 -2.62
C ARG A 172 -3.34 -10.83 -1.68
N HIS A 173 -4.32 -9.92 -1.65
CA HIS A 173 -5.45 -10.02 -0.72
C HIS A 173 -6.50 -11.04 -1.19
N ILE A 174 -6.67 -11.17 -2.49
CA ILE A 174 -7.70 -12.03 -3.08
C ILE A 174 -7.19 -13.46 -3.31
N ARG A 175 -5.87 -13.57 -3.47
CA ARG A 175 -5.13 -14.79 -3.75
C ARG A 175 -3.86 -14.72 -2.91
N PRO A 176 -3.94 -14.94 -1.59
CA PRO A 176 -2.73 -15.02 -0.78
C PRO A 176 -1.88 -16.23 -1.22
N PRO A 177 -0.55 -16.19 -1.05
CA PRO A 177 0.29 -17.36 -1.27
C PRO A 177 -0.10 -18.49 -0.30
N ASP A 178 -0.20 -19.71 -0.82
CA ASP A 178 -0.46 -20.88 0.01
C ASP A 178 0.81 -21.30 0.75
N GLY A 179 0.66 -21.64 2.03
CA GLY A 179 1.77 -22.17 2.83
C GLY A 179 2.79 -21.15 3.33
N CYS A 180 2.58 -19.84 3.11
CA CYS A 180 3.38 -18.79 3.76
C CYS A 180 2.57 -17.51 4.04
N PRO A 181 3.06 -16.63 4.94
CA PRO A 181 2.43 -15.33 5.15
C PRO A 181 2.47 -14.47 3.86
N PRO A 182 1.39 -13.76 3.52
CA PRO A 182 1.37 -12.88 2.35
C PRO A 182 2.48 -11.81 2.42
N PRO A 183 3.14 -11.48 1.29
CA PRO A 183 4.23 -10.51 1.28
C PRO A 183 3.75 -9.13 1.75
N SER A 184 4.55 -8.42 2.55
CA SER A 184 4.18 -7.09 3.05
C SER A 184 3.98 -6.09 1.90
N SER A 185 3.27 -4.98 2.15
CA SER A 185 3.12 -3.89 1.16
C SER A 185 4.48 -3.37 0.68
N TYR A 186 5.45 -3.29 1.60
CA TYR A 186 6.82 -2.91 1.28
C TYR A 186 7.52 -3.96 0.39
N ARG A 187 7.39 -5.26 0.68
CA ARG A 187 7.97 -6.33 -0.14
C ARG A 187 7.40 -6.31 -1.56
N ILE A 188 6.10 -6.06 -1.74
CA ILE A 188 5.49 -5.90 -3.07
C ILE A 188 6.07 -4.68 -3.80
N GLU A 189 6.21 -3.54 -3.14
CA GLU A 189 6.83 -2.34 -3.75
C GLU A 189 8.27 -2.63 -4.21
N ALA A 190 9.06 -3.34 -3.41
CA ALA A 190 10.43 -3.72 -3.75
C ALA A 190 10.50 -4.72 -4.92
N MET A 191 9.65 -5.75 -4.94
CA MET A 191 9.57 -6.70 -6.05
C MET A 191 9.15 -6.00 -7.35
N ALA A 192 8.13 -5.13 -7.29
CA ALA A 192 7.70 -4.36 -8.45
C ALA A 192 8.80 -3.45 -8.99
N ALA A 193 9.56 -2.77 -8.11
CA ALA A 193 10.70 -1.96 -8.53
C ALA A 193 11.76 -2.79 -9.26
N ARG A 194 12.11 -3.97 -8.72
CA ARG A 194 13.05 -4.90 -9.39
C ARG A 194 12.54 -5.35 -10.75
N ALA A 195 11.27 -5.74 -10.84
CA ALA A 195 10.66 -6.17 -12.10
C ALA A 195 10.62 -5.04 -13.14
N TYR A 196 10.24 -3.83 -12.74
CA TYR A 196 10.25 -2.67 -13.61
C TYR A 196 11.67 -2.31 -14.08
N ASP A 197 12.66 -2.33 -13.20
CA ASP A 197 14.03 -2.02 -13.58
C ASP A 197 14.61 -3.06 -14.58
N ALA A 198 14.17 -4.31 -14.47
CA ALA A 198 14.62 -5.40 -15.35
C ALA A 198 13.82 -5.51 -16.67
N ARG A 199 12.52 -5.21 -16.65
CA ARG A 199 11.57 -5.52 -17.73
C ARG A 199 10.82 -4.32 -18.30
N GLY A 200 10.79 -3.20 -17.57
CA GLY A 200 10.02 -2.02 -17.93
C GLY A 200 8.50 -2.25 -17.86
N VAL A 201 7.76 -1.55 -18.70
CA VAL A 201 6.32 -1.75 -18.91
C VAL A 201 6.04 -2.16 -20.36
N GLY A 202 5.10 -3.10 -20.54
CA GLY A 202 4.65 -3.61 -21.84
C GLY A 202 3.59 -2.73 -22.49
N GLN A 203 2.80 -3.31 -23.41
CA GLN A 203 1.74 -2.57 -24.14
C GLN A 203 0.52 -2.31 -23.25
N ASP A 204 0.14 -3.30 -22.44
CA ASP A 204 -0.94 -3.19 -21.48
C ASP A 204 -0.57 -3.74 -20.10
N TRP A 205 -1.53 -3.64 -19.18
CA TRP A 205 -1.38 -3.99 -17.78
C TRP A 205 -1.22 -5.48 -17.55
N PHE A 206 -2.03 -6.30 -18.23
CA PHE A 206 -2.05 -7.74 -18.00
C PHE A 206 -0.79 -8.36 -18.59
N GLU A 207 -0.34 -7.91 -19.77
CA GLU A 207 0.94 -8.31 -20.33
C GLU A 207 2.10 -7.90 -19.41
N THR A 208 2.10 -6.66 -18.90
CA THR A 208 3.15 -6.19 -17.99
C THR A 208 3.18 -7.00 -16.69
N LEU A 209 2.02 -7.24 -16.07
CA LEU A 209 1.93 -8.00 -14.83
C LEU A 209 2.28 -9.48 -15.04
N ALA A 210 1.89 -10.06 -16.17
CA ALA A 210 2.27 -11.43 -16.53
C ALA A 210 3.79 -11.57 -16.64
N ASP A 211 4.44 -10.67 -17.38
CA ASP A 211 5.90 -10.67 -17.56
C ASP A 211 6.64 -10.41 -16.24
N TRP A 212 6.16 -9.47 -15.42
CA TRP A 212 6.74 -9.22 -14.10
C TRP A 212 6.61 -10.43 -13.18
N CYS A 213 5.43 -11.04 -13.11
CA CYS A 213 5.19 -12.22 -12.29
C CYS A 213 6.02 -13.42 -12.75
N ASP A 214 6.13 -13.66 -14.06
CA ASP A 214 6.95 -14.72 -14.63
C ASP A 214 8.42 -14.51 -14.25
N TRP A 215 8.95 -13.32 -14.52
CA TRP A 215 10.33 -12.98 -14.18
C TRP A 215 10.58 -13.10 -12.67
N LEU A 216 9.73 -12.50 -11.83
CA LEU A 216 9.87 -12.56 -10.36
C LEU A 216 9.79 -14.00 -9.83
N SER A 217 8.97 -14.87 -10.43
CA SER A 217 8.86 -16.27 -9.99
C SER A 217 10.20 -17.01 -10.08
N LEU A 218 11.03 -16.66 -11.06
CA LEU A 218 12.38 -17.20 -11.25
C LEU A 218 13.42 -16.56 -10.32
N GLN A 219 13.12 -15.39 -9.74
CA GLN A 219 14.03 -14.66 -8.86
C GLN A 219 13.80 -14.91 -7.37
N GLU A 220 12.59 -15.33 -6.97
CA GLU A 220 12.25 -15.55 -5.57
C GLU A 220 12.72 -16.93 -5.09
N LEU A 221 13.49 -16.96 -4.01
CA LEU A 221 14.03 -18.18 -3.41
C LEU A 221 12.99 -18.94 -2.57
N GLU A 222 11.95 -18.25 -2.11
CA GLU A 222 10.90 -18.81 -1.27
C GLU A 222 9.90 -19.59 -2.15
N PRO A 223 9.79 -20.93 -2.04
CA PRO A 223 9.00 -21.72 -2.98
C PRO A 223 7.52 -21.34 -3.04
N ALA A 224 6.92 -21.03 -1.89
CA ALA A 224 5.52 -20.60 -1.80
C ALA A 224 5.28 -19.29 -2.55
N LEU A 225 6.19 -18.31 -2.40
CA LEU A 225 6.08 -17.04 -3.09
C LEU A 225 6.39 -17.16 -4.59
N SER A 226 7.38 -17.96 -4.97
CA SER A 226 7.69 -18.27 -6.36
C SER A 226 6.49 -18.90 -7.06
N SER A 227 5.86 -19.91 -6.43
CA SER A 227 4.64 -20.56 -6.93
C SER A 227 3.47 -19.56 -7.06
N TRP A 228 3.28 -18.69 -6.06
CA TRP A 228 2.26 -17.65 -6.11
C TRP A 228 2.46 -16.67 -7.27
N LEU A 229 3.71 -16.27 -7.54
CA LEU A 229 4.07 -15.42 -8.68
C LEU A 229 3.84 -16.13 -10.01
N ALA A 230 4.22 -17.41 -10.12
CA ALA A 230 3.96 -18.22 -11.31
C ALA A 230 2.44 -18.35 -11.59
N GLY A 231 1.64 -18.54 -10.55
CA GLY A 231 0.18 -18.50 -10.63
C GLY A 231 -0.34 -17.13 -11.12
N GLY A 232 0.22 -16.04 -10.59
CA GLY A 232 -0.05 -14.68 -11.08
C GLY A 232 0.27 -14.51 -12.57
N ALA A 233 1.42 -15.03 -13.03
CA ALA A 233 1.84 -14.96 -14.43
C ALA A 233 0.82 -15.66 -15.35
N ALA A 234 0.37 -16.86 -14.97
CA ALA A 234 -0.63 -17.62 -15.71
C ALA A 234 -1.99 -16.88 -15.75
N THR A 235 -2.45 -16.36 -14.61
CA THR A 235 -3.72 -15.62 -14.53
C THR A 235 -3.69 -14.35 -15.37
N PHE A 236 -2.64 -13.54 -15.27
CA PHE A 236 -2.54 -12.31 -16.05
C PHE A 236 -2.34 -12.58 -17.54
N THR A 237 -1.63 -13.64 -17.92
CA THR A 237 -1.55 -14.08 -19.33
C THR A 237 -2.93 -14.43 -19.88
N ARG A 238 -3.74 -15.17 -19.10
CA ARG A 238 -5.11 -15.50 -19.52
C ARG A 238 -5.99 -14.26 -19.60
N ALA A 239 -5.87 -13.35 -18.65
CA ALA A 239 -6.61 -12.08 -18.67
C ALA A 239 -6.25 -11.22 -19.90
N ALA A 240 -4.97 -11.15 -20.28
CA ALA A 240 -4.53 -10.45 -21.48
C ALA A 240 -5.22 -11.00 -22.74
N ARG A 241 -5.29 -12.33 -22.89
CA ARG A 241 -5.98 -12.98 -24.02
C ARG A 241 -7.47 -12.66 -24.04
N LEU A 242 -8.16 -12.75 -22.90
CA LEU A 242 -9.59 -12.44 -22.84
C LEU A 242 -9.90 -10.98 -23.18
N VAL A 243 -8.99 -10.05 -22.86
CA VAL A 243 -9.12 -8.65 -23.33
C VAL A 243 -8.95 -8.55 -24.84
N GLN A 244 -8.02 -9.29 -25.44
CA GLN A 244 -7.80 -9.30 -26.90
C GLN A 244 -9.00 -9.91 -27.64
N ASP A 245 -9.65 -10.90 -27.04
CA ASP A 245 -10.83 -11.58 -27.59
C ASP A 245 -12.15 -10.81 -27.34
N ASP A 246 -12.10 -9.67 -26.64
CA ASP A 246 -13.26 -8.88 -26.18
C ASP A 246 -14.27 -9.67 -25.32
N ASP A 247 -13.81 -10.74 -24.67
CA ASP A 247 -14.64 -11.60 -23.80
C ASP A 247 -14.70 -11.02 -22.38
N CYS A 248 -15.46 -9.95 -22.23
CA CYS A 248 -15.65 -9.27 -20.95
C CYS A 248 -16.25 -10.18 -19.88
N ASP A 249 -17.16 -11.09 -20.25
CA ASP A 249 -17.83 -11.98 -19.29
C ASP A 249 -16.86 -13.02 -18.74
N ALA A 250 -16.04 -13.66 -19.59
CA ALA A 250 -15.03 -14.60 -19.13
C ALA A 250 -13.89 -13.90 -18.39
N LEU A 251 -13.56 -12.65 -18.75
CA LEU A 251 -12.57 -11.86 -18.02
C LEU A 251 -13.08 -11.52 -16.62
N VAL A 252 -14.33 -11.07 -16.53
CA VAL A 252 -15.02 -10.85 -15.26
C VAL A 252 -15.06 -12.17 -14.49
N GLU A 253 -15.46 -13.30 -15.08
CA GLU A 253 -15.45 -14.59 -14.40
C GLU A 253 -14.04 -14.98 -13.93
N LEU A 254 -12.99 -14.81 -14.74
CA LEU A 254 -11.61 -15.09 -14.35
C LEU A 254 -11.18 -14.27 -13.13
N LEU A 255 -11.64 -13.02 -13.03
CA LEU A 255 -11.37 -12.14 -11.91
C LEU A 255 -12.40 -12.28 -10.77
N GLU A 256 -13.61 -12.80 -11.03
CA GLU A 256 -14.77 -12.95 -10.11
C GLU A 256 -14.80 -14.32 -9.42
N ARG A 257 -14.60 -15.45 -10.14
CA ARG A 257 -14.34 -16.79 -9.56
C ARG A 257 -13.15 -16.75 -8.60
N ASP A 258 -12.32 -15.73 -8.75
CA ASP A 258 -11.08 -15.57 -8.03
C ASP A 258 -11.05 -14.40 -7.02
N ALA A 259 -12.02 -13.47 -7.02
CA ALA A 259 -11.93 -12.32 -6.12
C ALA A 259 -13.15 -11.42 -5.89
N LEU A 260 -14.10 -11.29 -6.82
CA LEU A 260 -14.99 -10.12 -6.86
C LEU A 260 -16.47 -10.53 -6.93
N GLY A 261 -17.18 -10.45 -5.80
CA GLY A 261 -18.64 -10.58 -5.78
C GLY A 261 -19.33 -9.28 -6.23
N SER A 262 -20.21 -9.40 -7.24
CA SER A 262 -21.35 -8.55 -7.66
C SER A 262 -21.18 -7.02 -7.87
N ALA A 263 -20.17 -6.36 -7.32
CA ALA A 263 -20.02 -4.90 -7.37
C ALA A 263 -19.51 -4.38 -8.73
N LEU A 264 -18.88 -5.23 -9.55
CA LEU A 264 -18.38 -4.86 -10.88
C LEU A 264 -19.38 -5.11 -12.01
N ARG A 265 -20.25 -6.13 -11.91
CA ARG A 265 -21.31 -6.38 -12.91
C ARG A 265 -22.18 -5.16 -13.19
N ALA A 266 -22.45 -4.33 -12.18
CA ALA A 266 -23.26 -3.13 -12.33
C ALA A 266 -22.50 -1.92 -12.95
N LYS A 267 -21.17 -1.97 -13.09
CA LYS A 267 -20.33 -0.83 -13.55
C LYS A 267 -19.53 -1.10 -14.82
N TRP A 268 -19.47 -2.35 -15.28
CA TRP A 268 -18.86 -2.69 -16.57
C TRP A 268 -19.88 -2.70 -17.73
N THR A 269 -21.15 -2.96 -17.43
CA THR A 269 -22.25 -3.02 -18.42
C THR A 269 -22.97 -1.67 -18.64
N ALA A 270 -22.50 -0.59 -17.99
CA ALA A 270 -22.95 0.79 -18.16
C ALA A 270 -21.78 1.69 -18.62
#